data_AF-A0A7J5YIV7-F1
#
_entry.id   AF-A0A7J5YIV7-F1
#
_cell.length_a   1.000
_cell.length_b   1.000
_cell.length_c   1.000
_cell.angle_alpha   90.00
_cell.angle_beta   90.00
_cell.angle_gamma   90.00
#
_symmetry.space_group_name_H-M   'P 1'
#
loop_
_entity.id
_entity.type
_entity.pdbx_description
1 polymer ?
#
loop_
_entity_poly.entity_id
_entity_poly.type
_entity_poly.pdbx_seq_one_letter_code
_entity_poly.pdbx_strand_id
1 'polypeptide(L)'
;MCVSSHEAGPGFQLRVELYSSSAVEDFSPGALGPRRSSRLGGSVGRSSGKKIRAAFESAAVCGGNVGAGSVSPPLSPDLSTLGPKFNLLAHATLTLEHVQEGFKTHDLSLAATEDDPFWLPLYGSMCCRLVAQPLCMIQPIISGQLKVKLGEDLNCWGNGFSVLRGKSLLCYQSQEDMESEDKPLLEIPITQDTVVCVSERDPDLCQTVNIITWHQGEEVTFRLTPPSPEDTQRWTEAIWQHIYNLSQWKQCCHHLMKIETQSSKKAIPARQGSLYHEI
;
A
#
# COMPACT_ATOMS: atom_id res chain seq x y z
N MET A 1 -2.36 -8.71 13.33
CA MET A 1 -1.28 -8.88 12.32
C MET A 1 -1.29 -7.64 11.46
N CYS A 2 -0.15 -7.04 11.16
CA CYS A 2 -0.04 -5.89 10.26
C CYS A 2 0.81 -6.29 9.06
N VAL A 3 0.34 -5.94 7.87
CA VAL A 3 1.00 -6.22 6.59
C VAL A 3 1.08 -4.90 5.83
N SER A 4 2.23 -4.59 5.26
CA SER A 4 2.48 -3.37 4.48
C SER A 4 3.16 -3.71 3.16
N SER A 5 2.78 -3.01 2.10
CA SER A 5 3.43 -3.08 0.79
C SER A 5 3.68 -1.66 0.28
N HIS A 6 4.80 -1.45 -0.40
CA HIS A 6 5.21 -0.17 -0.97
C HIS A 6 5.07 -0.11 -2.50
N GLU A 7 4.75 -1.23 -3.15
CA GLU A 7 4.70 -1.36 -4.62
C GLU A 7 3.27 -1.46 -5.17
N ALA A 8 2.25 -1.31 -4.31
CA ALA A 8 0.86 -1.46 -4.71
C ALA A 8 0.34 -0.20 -5.45
N GLY A 9 -0.16 -0.40 -6.67
CA GLY A 9 -0.89 0.62 -7.43
C GLY A 9 -2.40 0.67 -7.09
N PRO A 10 -3.16 1.60 -7.69
CA PRO A 10 -4.60 1.79 -7.40
C PRO A 10 -5.46 0.57 -7.77
N GLY A 11 -5.00 -0.28 -8.70
CA GLY A 11 -5.66 -1.52 -9.10
C GLY A 11 -5.33 -2.74 -8.22
N PHE A 12 -4.74 -2.55 -7.02
CA PHE A 12 -4.34 -3.65 -6.17
C PHE A 12 -5.51 -4.57 -5.79
N GLN A 13 -5.19 -5.84 -5.55
CA GLN A 13 -6.07 -6.81 -4.94
C GLN A 13 -5.34 -7.49 -3.79
N LEU A 14 -5.81 -7.26 -2.57
CA LEU A 14 -5.32 -7.93 -1.38
C LEU A 14 -6.20 -9.15 -1.12
N ARG A 15 -5.69 -10.34 -1.46
CA ARG A 15 -6.37 -11.61 -1.14
C ARG A 15 -5.91 -12.11 0.23
N VAL A 16 -6.85 -12.24 1.15
CA VAL A 16 -6.66 -12.87 2.46
C VAL A 16 -7.19 -14.28 2.38
N GLU A 17 -6.37 -15.26 2.73
CA GLU A 17 -6.70 -16.68 2.64
C GLU A 17 -6.51 -17.34 4.00
N LEU A 18 -7.49 -18.16 4.39
CA LEU A 18 -7.47 -18.95 5.61
C LEU A 18 -7.27 -20.41 5.25
N TYR A 19 -6.24 -21.02 5.82
CA TYR A 19 -5.89 -22.42 5.60
C TYR A 19 -6.04 -23.23 6.89
N SER A 20 -6.49 -24.47 6.78
CA SER A 20 -6.34 -25.49 7.82
C SER A 20 -5.23 -26.47 7.46
N SER A 21 -4.56 -27.00 8.47
CA SER A 21 -3.66 -28.13 8.33
C SER A 21 -3.94 -29.11 9.44
N SER A 22 -4.15 -30.38 9.07
CA SER A 22 -4.09 -31.47 10.02
C SER A 22 -2.62 -31.80 10.24
N ALA A 23 -2.12 -31.60 11.47
CA ALA A 23 -0.87 -32.24 11.84
C ALA A 23 -1.12 -33.75 11.78
N VAL A 24 -0.52 -34.42 10.80
CA VAL A 24 -0.42 -35.88 10.85
C VAL A 24 0.60 -36.14 11.97
N GLU A 25 0.12 -36.36 13.20
CA GLU A 25 0.93 -37.07 14.18
C GLU A 25 1.06 -38.49 13.65
N ASP A 26 2.19 -38.79 13.01
CA ASP A 26 2.62 -40.16 12.76
C ASP A 26 2.85 -40.85 14.10
N PHE A 27 1.77 -41.27 14.77
CA PHE A 27 1.85 -42.22 15.85
C PHE A 27 2.13 -43.59 15.23
N SER A 28 3.41 -43.94 15.14
CA SER A 28 3.81 -45.34 15.07
C SER A 28 3.18 -46.08 16.26
N PRO A 29 2.33 -47.11 16.05
CA PRO A 29 1.75 -47.87 17.15
C PRO A 29 2.80 -48.87 17.65
N GLY A 30 3.74 -48.37 18.45
CA GLY A 30 4.77 -49.16 19.11
C GLY A 30 4.72 -48.97 20.62
N ALA A 31 4.07 -49.93 21.30
CA ALA A 31 4.14 -50.21 22.74
C ALA A 31 3.33 -49.34 23.74
N LEU A 32 2.20 -49.93 24.17
CA LEU A 32 1.67 -50.05 25.55
C LEU A 32 1.66 -48.82 26.50
N GLY A 33 0.44 -48.36 26.83
CA GLY A 33 0.12 -47.75 28.13
C GLY A 33 -1.11 -46.82 28.08
N PRO A 34 -2.15 -46.99 28.93
CA PRO A 34 -3.32 -46.14 28.88
C PRO A 34 -3.01 -44.80 29.55
N ARG A 35 -2.85 -43.73 28.76
CA ARG A 35 -2.78 -42.37 29.29
C ARG A 35 -4.09 -41.63 29.03
N ARG A 36 -4.67 -41.17 30.14
CA ARG A 36 -5.96 -40.49 30.27
C ARG A 36 -6.08 -39.33 29.27
N SER A 37 -7.27 -39.23 28.70
CA SER A 37 -7.75 -38.10 27.91
C SER A 37 -7.75 -36.82 28.74
N SER A 38 -6.79 -35.95 28.47
CA SER A 38 -6.81 -34.55 28.89
C SER A 38 -7.18 -33.71 27.67
N ARG A 39 -8.44 -33.28 27.61
CA ARG A 39 -8.88 -32.22 26.70
C ARG A 39 -8.02 -30.99 26.96
N LEU A 40 -7.13 -30.64 26.03
CA LEU A 40 -6.43 -29.36 26.01
C LEU A 40 -6.85 -28.63 24.74
N GLY A 41 -7.92 -27.85 24.87
CA GLY A 41 -7.99 -26.59 24.15
C GLY A 41 -6.81 -25.75 24.61
N GLY A 42 -5.95 -25.37 23.68
CA GLY A 42 -4.72 -24.66 24.00
C GLY A 42 -4.00 -24.20 22.74
N SER A 43 -4.22 -22.93 22.41
CA SER A 43 -3.24 -22.00 21.81
C SER A 43 -2.04 -22.66 21.09
N VAL A 44 -2.03 -22.56 19.76
CA VAL A 44 -0.83 -22.83 18.95
C VAL A 44 0.27 -21.84 19.37
N GLY A 45 1.19 -22.33 20.20
CA GLY A 45 2.35 -21.60 20.68
C GLY A 45 3.38 -21.31 19.58
N ARG A 46 4.27 -20.35 19.88
CA ARG A 46 5.28 -19.73 18.99
C ARG A 46 6.27 -20.69 18.30
N SER A 47 6.25 -21.99 18.61
CA SER A 47 7.12 -23.02 18.02
C SER A 47 6.56 -23.60 16.71
N SER A 48 5.24 -23.79 16.58
CA SER A 48 4.63 -24.31 15.34
C SER A 48 4.68 -23.29 14.20
N GLY A 49 4.59 -21.99 14.51
CA GLY A 49 4.71 -20.91 13.52
C GLY A 49 6.07 -20.82 12.82
N LYS A 50 7.16 -21.27 13.47
CA LYS A 50 8.50 -21.30 12.85
C LYS A 50 8.61 -22.39 11.77
N LYS A 51 8.00 -23.56 11.99
CA LYS A 51 7.98 -24.65 11.00
C LYS A 51 7.13 -24.30 9.77
N ILE A 52 5.99 -23.65 10.01
CA ILE A 52 5.11 -23.16 8.93
C ILE A 52 5.82 -22.08 8.10
N ARG A 53 6.47 -21.11 8.76
CA ARG A 53 7.26 -20.08 8.06
C ARG A 53 8.37 -20.68 7.18
N ALA A 54 9.13 -21.64 7.70
CA ALA A 54 10.21 -22.30 6.95
C ALA A 54 9.69 -23.05 5.71
N ALA A 55 8.48 -23.63 5.77
CA ALA A 55 7.83 -24.26 4.61
C ALA A 55 7.44 -23.24 3.53
N PHE A 56 6.92 -22.06 3.91
CA PHE A 56 6.63 -20.97 2.97
C PHE A 56 7.90 -20.36 2.34
N GLU A 57 8.95 -20.15 3.14
CA GLU A 57 10.25 -19.65 2.65
C GLU A 57 10.91 -20.63 1.66
N SER A 58 10.73 -21.94 1.86
CA SER A 58 11.27 -22.97 0.96
C SER A 58 10.48 -23.09 -0.36
N ALA A 59 9.16 -22.89 -0.34
CA ALA A 59 8.33 -22.90 -1.55
C ALA A 59 8.59 -21.69 -2.47
N ALA A 60 8.97 -20.54 -1.92
CA ALA A 60 9.30 -19.33 -2.69
C ALA A 60 10.63 -19.43 -3.46
N VAL A 61 11.56 -20.30 -3.04
CA VAL A 61 12.88 -20.47 -3.68
C VAL A 61 12.82 -21.33 -4.95
N CYS A 62 11.75 -22.11 -5.14
CA CYS A 62 11.59 -22.97 -6.33
C CYS A 62 10.99 -22.25 -7.55
N GLY A 63 10.77 -20.93 -7.47
CA GLY A 63 10.19 -20.11 -8.55
C GLY A 63 11.19 -19.40 -9.48
N GLY A 64 12.47 -19.80 -9.52
CA GLY A 64 13.52 -19.12 -10.28
C GLY A 64 14.14 -19.97 -11.39
N ASN A 65 13.94 -19.53 -12.64
CA ASN A 65 14.55 -19.95 -13.91
C ASN A 65 15.61 -21.08 -13.92
N VAL A 66 15.26 -22.15 -14.62
CA VAL A 66 16.16 -23.20 -15.13
C VAL A 66 17.22 -22.63 -16.08
N GLY A 67 18.44 -22.48 -15.59
CA GLY A 67 19.67 -22.41 -16.38
C GLY A 67 20.39 -23.76 -16.35
N ALA A 68 20.69 -24.31 -17.51
CA ALA A 68 21.18 -25.66 -17.74
C ALA A 68 22.49 -26.02 -17.01
N GLY A 69 22.58 -27.27 -16.51
CA GLY A 69 23.87 -27.94 -16.31
C GLY A 69 24.19 -28.54 -14.95
N SER A 70 23.23 -28.94 -14.12
CA SER A 70 23.53 -29.72 -12.91
C SER A 70 22.73 -31.01 -12.85
N VAL A 71 23.44 -32.13 -12.74
CA VAL A 71 22.89 -33.49 -12.74
C VAL A 71 22.19 -33.75 -11.42
N SER A 72 20.86 -33.77 -11.43
CA SER A 72 20.06 -34.18 -10.27
C SER A 72 20.24 -35.69 -10.01
N PRO A 73 20.49 -36.13 -8.77
CA PRO A 73 20.38 -37.54 -8.42
C PRO A 73 18.90 -37.98 -8.51
N PRO A 74 18.62 -39.29 -8.69
CA PRO A 74 17.27 -39.77 -8.96
C PRO A 74 16.36 -39.42 -7.78
N LEU A 75 15.35 -38.61 -8.07
CA LEU A 75 14.31 -38.23 -7.11
C LEU A 75 13.55 -39.49 -6.72
N SER A 76 13.68 -39.90 -5.47
CA SER A 76 12.72 -40.79 -4.83
C SER A 76 11.32 -40.14 -4.91
N PRO A 77 10.26 -40.87 -5.27
CA PRO A 77 8.92 -40.31 -5.41
C PRO A 77 8.27 -39.93 -4.07
N ASP A 78 8.98 -40.06 -2.95
CA ASP A 78 8.41 -40.09 -1.59
C ASP A 78 8.78 -38.88 -0.72
N LEU A 79 9.49 -37.87 -1.24
CA LEU A 79 9.88 -36.70 -0.43
C LEU A 79 8.96 -35.48 -0.61
N SER A 80 8.06 -35.51 -1.61
CA SER A 80 7.05 -34.45 -1.79
C SER A 80 5.90 -34.55 -0.79
N THR A 81 5.84 -35.60 0.02
CA THR A 81 4.72 -35.95 0.92
C THR A 81 4.98 -35.67 2.41
N LEU A 82 6.18 -35.23 2.80
CA LEU A 82 6.56 -35.03 4.21
C LEU A 82 6.29 -33.62 4.77
N GLY A 83 5.68 -32.73 3.98
CA GLY A 83 5.28 -31.39 4.43
C GLY A 83 3.86 -31.37 5.02
N PRO A 84 3.56 -30.50 6.00
CA PRO A 84 2.18 -30.31 6.46
C PRO A 84 1.31 -29.88 5.27
N LYS A 85 0.25 -30.66 4.99
CA LYS A 85 -0.72 -30.32 3.95
C LYS A 85 -1.62 -29.20 4.45
N PHE A 86 -1.68 -28.10 3.70
CA PHE A 86 -2.58 -26.98 3.96
C PHE A 86 -3.75 -27.04 2.98
N ASN A 87 -4.97 -26.90 3.47
CA ASN A 87 -6.18 -26.87 2.67
C ASN A 87 -6.85 -25.51 2.86
N LEU A 88 -7.24 -24.86 1.76
CA LEU A 88 -7.89 -23.56 1.79
C LEU A 88 -9.31 -23.71 2.34
N LEU A 89 -9.63 -22.99 3.41
CA LEU A 89 -10.94 -22.98 4.03
C LEU A 89 -11.83 -21.87 3.51
N ALA A 90 -11.28 -20.66 3.42
CA ALA A 90 -12.02 -19.48 3.05
C ALA A 90 -11.07 -18.38 2.58
N HIS A 91 -11.60 -17.41 1.85
CA HIS A 91 -10.84 -16.24 1.45
C HIS A 91 -11.71 -14.98 1.37
N ALA A 92 -11.08 -13.83 1.41
CA ALA A 92 -11.68 -12.55 1.08
C ALA A 92 -10.73 -11.76 0.17
N THR A 93 -11.29 -10.98 -0.75
CA THR A 93 -10.52 -10.11 -1.63
C THR A 93 -10.88 -8.67 -1.32
N LEU A 94 -9.87 -7.88 -0.91
CA LEU A 94 -10.00 -6.46 -0.64
C LEU A 94 -9.35 -5.66 -1.76
N THR A 95 -9.96 -4.54 -2.08
CA THR A 95 -9.61 -3.67 -3.22
C THR A 95 -9.59 -2.22 -2.73
N LEU A 96 -9.32 -1.28 -3.64
CA LEU A 96 -9.35 0.15 -3.35
C LEU A 96 -10.66 0.61 -2.68
N GLU A 97 -11.81 0.01 -3.00
CA GLU A 97 -13.11 0.39 -2.42
C GLU A 97 -13.24 0.07 -0.92
N HIS A 98 -12.39 -0.83 -0.43
CA HIS A 98 -12.37 -1.27 0.96
C HIS A 98 -11.44 -0.41 1.83
N VAL A 99 -10.73 0.53 1.22
CA VAL A 99 -9.78 1.41 1.92
C VAL A 99 -10.54 2.45 2.75
N GLN A 100 -10.26 2.48 4.05
CA GLN A 100 -10.85 3.41 5.01
C GLN A 100 -10.02 3.51 6.31
N GLU A 101 -10.17 4.62 7.03
CA GLU A 101 -9.46 4.86 8.29
C GLU A 101 -9.93 3.93 9.43
N GLY A 102 -11.16 3.44 9.38
CA GLY A 102 -11.75 2.59 10.43
C GLY A 102 -11.63 1.08 10.16
N PHE A 103 -11.87 0.28 11.20
CA PHE A 103 -12.05 -1.17 11.02
C PHE A 103 -13.38 -1.48 10.31
N LYS A 104 -13.37 -2.48 9.44
CA LYS A 104 -14.54 -3.00 8.74
C LYS A 104 -14.56 -4.52 8.82
N THR A 105 -15.77 -5.07 8.95
CA THR A 105 -16.03 -6.49 8.82
C THR A 105 -16.23 -6.83 7.34
N HIS A 106 -15.54 -7.88 6.90
CA HIS A 106 -15.59 -8.40 5.55
C HIS A 106 -15.97 -9.87 5.59
N ASP A 107 -16.93 -10.26 4.77
CA ASP A 107 -17.35 -11.65 4.69
C ASP A 107 -16.26 -12.48 4.01
N LEU A 108 -16.12 -13.72 4.48
CA LEU A 108 -15.23 -14.71 3.93
C LEU A 108 -16.02 -15.62 2.99
N SER A 109 -15.58 -15.71 1.74
CA SER A 109 -16.05 -16.73 0.81
C SER A 109 -15.49 -18.08 1.22
N LEU A 110 -16.37 -19.02 1.54
CA LEU A 110 -15.99 -20.38 1.91
C LEU A 110 -15.49 -21.14 0.67
N ALA A 111 -14.36 -21.81 0.80
CA ALA A 111 -13.78 -22.69 -0.20
C ALA A 111 -13.93 -24.18 0.16
N ALA A 112 -14.18 -24.48 1.44
CA ALA A 112 -14.45 -25.82 1.96
C ALA A 112 -15.91 -25.95 2.39
N THR A 113 -16.49 -27.14 2.25
CA THR A 113 -17.86 -27.49 2.70
C THR A 113 -17.82 -28.47 3.86
N GLU A 114 -18.94 -28.68 4.54
CA GLU A 114 -19.03 -29.63 5.68
C GLU A 114 -18.63 -31.07 5.33
N ASP A 115 -18.65 -31.41 4.03
CA ASP A 115 -18.24 -32.72 3.50
C ASP A 115 -16.71 -32.87 3.43
N ASP A 116 -15.95 -31.78 3.50
CA ASP A 116 -14.50 -31.82 3.44
C ASP A 116 -13.88 -32.27 4.78
N PRO A 117 -12.92 -33.21 4.77
CA PRO A 117 -12.32 -33.75 6.00
C PRO A 117 -11.47 -32.73 6.78
N PHE A 118 -11.18 -31.58 6.16
CA PHE A 118 -10.40 -30.49 6.71
C PHE A 118 -11.26 -29.25 7.03
N TRP A 119 -12.58 -29.34 6.86
CA TRP A 119 -13.52 -28.26 7.16
C TRP A 119 -13.53 -27.91 8.64
N LEU A 120 -13.71 -26.63 8.92
CA LEU A 120 -13.86 -26.11 10.27
C LEU A 120 -15.06 -25.15 10.30
N PRO A 121 -15.87 -25.14 11.38
CA PRO A 121 -16.93 -24.15 11.53
C PRO A 121 -16.30 -22.76 11.70
N LEU A 122 -16.49 -21.90 10.71
CA LEU A 122 -16.00 -20.52 10.71
C LEU A 122 -17.14 -19.55 11.02
N TYR A 123 -16.82 -18.43 11.67
CA TYR A 123 -17.77 -17.33 11.86
C TYR A 123 -18.17 -16.64 10.54
N GLY A 124 -17.45 -16.94 9.43
CA GLY A 124 -17.80 -16.46 8.09
C GLY A 124 -17.37 -15.03 7.78
N SER A 125 -16.67 -14.35 8.69
CA SER A 125 -16.19 -12.98 8.46
C SER A 125 -14.82 -12.75 9.10
N MET A 126 -14.09 -11.75 8.59
CA MET A 126 -12.90 -11.18 9.20
C MET A 126 -13.08 -9.69 9.46
N CYS A 127 -12.39 -9.13 10.45
CA CYS A 127 -12.38 -7.70 10.70
C CYS A 127 -10.97 -7.14 10.51
N CYS A 128 -10.82 -6.13 9.67
CA CYS A 128 -9.53 -5.49 9.43
C CYS A 128 -9.69 -3.98 9.14
N ARG A 129 -8.56 -3.26 9.23
CA ARG A 129 -8.43 -1.88 8.80
C ARG A 129 -7.50 -1.87 7.60
N LEU A 130 -7.99 -1.45 6.45
CA LEU A 130 -7.21 -1.34 5.22
C LEU A 130 -7.00 0.15 4.91
N VAL A 131 -5.75 0.59 4.94
CA VAL A 131 -5.36 1.96 4.60
C VAL A 131 -4.44 1.95 3.39
N ALA A 132 -4.55 2.98 2.55
CA ALA A 132 -3.65 3.21 1.42
C ALA A 132 -3.21 4.67 1.42
N GLN A 133 -1.95 4.91 1.08
CA GLN A 133 -1.39 6.24 0.99
C GLN A 133 -0.74 6.40 -0.40
N PRO A 134 -1.40 7.08 -1.33
CA PRO A 134 -0.84 7.33 -2.66
C PRO A 134 0.43 8.17 -2.56
N LEU A 135 1.51 7.75 -3.22
CA LEU A 135 2.77 8.51 -3.21
C LEU A 135 2.61 9.92 -3.77
N CYS A 136 1.73 10.09 -4.76
CA CYS A 136 1.42 11.40 -5.33
C CYS A 136 0.84 12.39 -4.32
N MET A 137 0.29 11.90 -3.21
CA MET A 137 -0.26 12.76 -2.16
C MET A 137 0.79 13.20 -1.12
N ILE A 138 1.93 12.50 -1.02
CA ILE A 138 2.92 12.72 0.05
C ILE A 138 4.30 13.16 -0.45
N GLN A 139 4.70 12.74 -1.65
CA GLN A 139 5.98 13.07 -2.25
C GLN A 139 5.86 14.23 -3.24
N PRO A 140 6.89 15.08 -3.38
CA PRO A 140 6.95 16.03 -4.47
C PRO A 140 7.07 15.28 -5.80
N ILE A 141 6.19 15.61 -6.75
CA ILE A 141 6.16 15.00 -8.10
C ILE A 141 7.18 15.67 -9.01
N ILE A 142 7.23 17.00 -8.97
CA ILE A 142 8.18 17.82 -9.71
C ILE A 142 8.40 19.11 -8.94
N SER A 143 9.62 19.63 -9.01
CA SER A 143 10.00 20.91 -8.43
C SER A 143 10.97 21.64 -9.34
N GLY A 144 10.94 22.96 -9.34
CA GLY A 144 11.87 23.76 -10.11
C GLY A 144 11.48 25.22 -10.22
N GLN A 145 12.32 25.99 -10.92
CA GLN A 145 12.06 27.39 -11.20
C GLN A 145 10.87 27.53 -12.14
N LEU A 146 9.91 28.36 -11.75
CA LEU A 146 8.68 28.56 -12.50
C LEU A 146 8.20 29.99 -12.29
N LYS A 147 7.84 30.67 -13.37
CA LYS A 147 7.18 31.98 -13.29
C LYS A 147 5.68 31.79 -13.41
N VAL A 148 4.91 32.36 -12.49
CA VAL A 148 3.47 32.13 -12.39
C VAL A 148 2.72 33.45 -12.45
N LYS A 149 1.64 33.49 -13.24
CA LYS A 149 0.73 34.64 -13.35
C LYS A 149 -0.71 34.17 -13.16
N LEU A 150 -1.51 34.97 -12.48
CA LEU A 150 -2.94 34.76 -12.28
C LEU A 150 -3.73 35.65 -13.25
N GLY A 151 -4.50 35.06 -14.17
CA GLY A 151 -5.33 35.81 -15.13
C GLY A 151 -4.54 36.72 -16.08
N GLU A 152 -5.19 37.81 -16.52
CA GLU A 152 -4.58 38.88 -17.34
C GLU A 152 -3.92 39.98 -16.50
N ASP A 153 -4.10 39.94 -15.18
CA ASP A 153 -3.59 40.96 -14.27
C ASP A 153 -2.07 40.90 -14.11
N LEU A 154 -1.48 42.07 -13.89
CA LEU A 154 -0.03 42.30 -13.75
C LEU A 154 0.57 41.73 -12.46
N ASN A 155 -0.21 41.04 -11.61
CA ASN A 155 0.27 40.31 -10.44
C ASN A 155 1.07 39.08 -10.87
N CYS A 156 2.26 39.35 -11.39
CA CYS A 156 3.25 38.37 -11.78
C CYS A 156 4.01 37.97 -10.54
N TRP A 157 3.89 36.72 -10.13
CA TRP A 157 4.82 36.15 -9.19
C TRP A 157 6.03 35.72 -10.02
N GLY A 158 7.03 36.61 -9.96
CA GLY A 158 8.30 36.49 -10.68
C GLY A 158 9.01 35.19 -10.34
N ASN A 159 10.07 34.89 -11.10
CA ASN A 159 10.88 33.67 -11.00
C ASN A 159 11.02 33.17 -9.55
N GLY A 160 10.23 32.16 -9.19
CA GLY A 160 10.19 31.57 -7.87
C GLY A 160 10.33 30.06 -7.97
N PHE A 161 10.50 29.41 -6.83
CA PHE A 161 10.62 27.96 -6.76
C PHE A 161 9.25 27.33 -6.57
N SER A 162 8.84 26.46 -7.49
CA SER A 162 7.53 25.80 -7.42
C SER A 162 7.68 24.30 -7.23
N VAL A 163 6.74 23.70 -6.50
CA VAL A 163 6.68 22.26 -6.24
C VAL A 163 5.25 21.74 -6.35
N LEU A 164 5.06 20.68 -7.13
CA LEU A 164 3.81 19.95 -7.23
C LEU A 164 3.79 18.84 -6.17
N ARG A 165 2.91 18.94 -5.18
CA ARG A 165 2.77 17.96 -4.09
C ARG A 165 1.33 17.90 -3.60
N GLY A 166 0.82 16.69 -3.33
CA GLY A 166 -0.52 16.58 -2.78
C GLY A 166 -1.59 16.99 -3.80
N LYS A 167 -2.41 17.97 -3.42
CA LYS A 167 -3.45 18.57 -4.28
C LYS A 167 -3.11 19.98 -4.71
N SER A 168 -1.83 20.36 -4.65
CA SER A 168 -1.45 21.74 -4.80
C SER A 168 -0.13 21.88 -5.57
N LEU A 169 -0.08 22.88 -6.44
CA LEU A 169 1.16 23.44 -6.95
C LEU A 169 1.50 24.65 -6.08
N LEU A 170 2.51 24.49 -5.25
CA LEU A 170 2.95 25.47 -4.26
C LEU A 170 4.08 26.29 -4.86
N CYS A 171 3.99 27.62 -4.75
CA CYS A 171 5.01 28.54 -5.26
C CYS A 171 5.64 29.32 -4.11
N TYR A 172 6.97 29.28 -4.02
CA TYR A 172 7.81 29.92 -3.01
C TYR A 172 8.67 31.01 -3.66
N GLN A 173 9.18 31.94 -2.84
CA GLN A 173 10.10 32.96 -3.34
C GLN A 173 11.46 32.34 -3.70
N SER A 174 11.95 31.43 -2.86
CA SER A 174 13.22 30.73 -3.05
C SER A 174 13.09 29.23 -2.77
N GLN A 175 14.15 28.47 -3.10
CA GLN A 175 14.24 27.05 -2.71
C GLN A 175 14.43 26.89 -1.19
N GLU A 176 15.10 27.84 -0.53
CA GLU A 176 15.35 27.81 0.91
C GLU A 176 14.04 27.91 1.72
N ASP A 177 13.09 28.73 1.25
CA ASP A 177 11.77 28.87 1.89
C ASP A 177 10.99 27.55 1.79
N MET A 178 11.10 26.85 0.65
CA MET A 178 10.46 25.56 0.46
C MET A 178 11.07 24.50 1.40
N GLU A 179 12.39 24.46 1.52
CA GLU A 179 13.10 23.52 2.41
C GLU A 179 12.79 23.78 3.89
N SER A 180 12.52 25.04 4.24
CA SER A 180 12.08 25.45 5.57
C SER A 180 10.59 25.19 5.83
N GLU A 181 9.86 24.68 4.84
CA GLU A 181 8.39 24.52 4.84
C GLU A 181 7.65 25.82 5.23
N ASP A 182 8.16 26.97 4.77
CA ASP A 182 7.53 28.27 5.00
C ASP A 182 6.16 28.37 4.30
N LYS A 183 5.42 29.44 4.60
CA LYS A 183 4.13 29.67 3.93
C LYS A 183 4.36 30.00 2.46
N PRO A 184 3.75 29.27 1.51
CA PRO A 184 3.90 29.56 0.09
C PRO A 184 3.26 30.91 -0.28
N LEU A 185 3.83 31.57 -1.28
CA LEU A 185 3.27 32.79 -1.88
C LEU A 185 1.99 32.48 -2.67
N LEU A 186 1.97 31.31 -3.34
CA LEU A 186 0.82 30.78 -4.05
C LEU A 186 0.55 29.35 -3.65
N GLU A 187 -0.74 29.03 -3.62
CA GLU A 187 -1.23 27.68 -3.69
C GLU A 187 -2.23 27.58 -4.85
N ILE A 188 -1.86 26.87 -5.91
CA ILE A 188 -2.77 26.54 -7.02
C ILE A 188 -3.37 25.16 -6.74
N PRO A 189 -4.70 25.03 -6.58
CA PRO A 189 -5.31 23.72 -6.40
C PRO A 189 -5.20 22.90 -7.69
N ILE A 190 -4.76 21.65 -7.55
CA ILE A 190 -4.72 20.65 -8.60
C ILE A 190 -5.69 19.53 -8.22
N THR A 191 -6.75 19.42 -9.01
CA THR A 191 -7.83 18.45 -8.81
C THR A 191 -7.97 17.57 -10.06
N GLN A 192 -8.80 16.54 -9.98
CA GLN A 192 -9.12 15.71 -11.14
C GLN A 192 -9.79 16.49 -12.29
N ASP A 193 -10.42 17.62 -11.96
CA ASP A 193 -11.13 18.49 -12.91
C ASP A 193 -10.24 19.63 -13.44
N THR A 194 -8.97 19.70 -13.01
CA THR A 194 -8.01 20.69 -13.50
C THR A 194 -7.69 20.41 -14.97
N VAL A 195 -7.84 21.43 -15.82
CA VAL A 195 -7.50 21.38 -17.24
C VAL A 195 -6.12 22.02 -17.45
N VAL A 196 -5.29 21.37 -18.26
CA VAL A 196 -3.94 21.84 -18.58
C VAL A 196 -3.82 22.00 -20.09
N CYS A 197 -3.44 23.19 -20.53
CA CYS A 197 -3.25 23.52 -21.94
C CYS A 197 -1.87 24.12 -22.16
N VAL A 198 -1.17 23.70 -23.22
CA VAL A 198 0.08 24.33 -23.65
C VAL A 198 -0.25 25.32 -24.77
N SER A 199 0.15 26.57 -24.60
CA SER A 199 0.05 27.60 -25.64
C SER A 199 1.45 27.89 -26.17
N GLU A 200 1.61 27.67 -27.47
CA GLU A 200 2.71 28.23 -28.23
C GLU A 200 2.47 29.73 -28.40
N ARG A 201 3.41 30.53 -27.92
CA ARG A 201 3.61 31.88 -28.46
C ARG A 201 4.65 31.80 -29.57
N ASP A 202 4.86 32.94 -30.24
CA ASP A 202 5.86 33.16 -31.30
C ASP A 202 7.10 32.25 -31.19
N PRO A 203 7.70 31.78 -32.29
CA PRO A 203 8.85 30.86 -32.27
C PRO A 203 10.03 31.30 -31.39
N ASP A 204 10.12 32.60 -31.09
CA ASP A 204 11.16 33.21 -30.26
C ASP A 204 10.80 33.34 -28.75
N LEU A 205 9.59 32.94 -28.35
CA LEU A 205 9.09 33.04 -26.97
C LEU A 205 8.93 31.65 -26.33
N CYS A 206 9.36 31.51 -25.07
CA CYS A 206 9.17 30.29 -24.29
C CYS A 206 7.68 29.88 -24.25
N GLN A 207 7.42 28.60 -24.49
CA GLN A 207 6.10 28.00 -24.38
C GLN A 207 5.49 28.26 -22.99
N THR A 208 4.17 28.38 -22.92
CA THR A 208 3.46 28.62 -21.67
C THR A 208 2.47 27.51 -21.38
N VAL A 209 2.38 27.12 -20.11
CA VAL A 209 1.38 26.15 -19.62
C VAL A 209 0.28 26.93 -18.92
N ASN A 210 -0.96 26.77 -19.35
CA ASN A 210 -2.13 27.32 -18.68
C ASN A 210 -2.78 26.20 -17.86
N ILE A 211 -3.00 26.47 -16.58
CA ILE A 211 -3.75 25.63 -15.65
C ILE A 211 -5.08 26.31 -15.38
N ILE A 212 -6.17 25.64 -15.75
CA ILE A 212 -7.54 26.09 -15.49
C ILE A 212 -8.10 25.20 -14.38
N THR A 213 -8.52 25.79 -13.27
CA THR A 213 -9.01 25.04 -12.12
C THR A 213 -10.06 25.84 -11.34
N TRP A 214 -10.83 25.15 -10.50
CA TRP A 214 -11.79 25.78 -9.62
C TRP A 214 -11.11 26.21 -8.33
N HIS A 215 -11.13 27.50 -8.05
CA HIS A 215 -10.59 28.09 -6.84
C HIS A 215 -11.62 29.03 -6.21
N GLN A 216 -11.97 28.79 -4.95
CA GLN A 216 -12.98 29.56 -4.20
C GLN A 216 -14.38 29.65 -4.88
N GLY A 217 -14.74 28.66 -5.71
CA GLY A 217 -16.03 28.60 -6.40
C GLY A 217 -16.04 29.29 -7.76
N GLU A 218 -14.92 29.82 -8.23
CA GLU A 218 -14.75 30.41 -9.55
C GLU A 218 -13.74 29.61 -10.38
N GLU A 219 -13.92 29.59 -11.70
CA GLU A 219 -12.94 29.04 -12.62
C GLU A 219 -11.81 30.06 -12.82
N VAL A 220 -10.59 29.65 -12.51
CA VAL A 220 -9.42 30.52 -12.50
C VAL A 220 -8.35 29.94 -13.41
N THR A 221 -7.74 30.81 -14.22
CA THR A 221 -6.63 30.45 -15.11
C THR A 221 -5.29 30.97 -14.56
N PHE A 222 -4.36 30.06 -14.33
CA PHE A 222 -2.98 30.33 -13.98
C PHE A 222 -2.08 30.08 -15.18
N ARG A 223 -1.20 31.02 -15.48
CA ARG A 223 -0.21 30.88 -16.55
C ARG A 223 1.17 30.63 -15.96
N LEU A 224 1.71 29.46 -16.24
CA LEU A 224 3.06 29.04 -15.90
C LEU A 224 3.98 29.29 -17.09
N THR A 225 5.17 29.84 -16.81
CA THR A 225 6.24 30.03 -17.79
C THR A 225 7.50 29.32 -17.26
N PRO A 226 7.71 28.06 -17.66
CA PRO A 226 8.96 27.33 -17.42
C PRO A 226 10.14 28.00 -18.15
N PRO A 227 11.39 27.80 -17.69
CA PRO A 227 12.53 28.55 -18.22
C PRO A 227 13.04 28.01 -19.58
N SER A 228 12.71 26.76 -19.93
CA SER A 228 13.03 26.18 -21.24
C SER A 228 11.85 25.37 -21.83
N PRO A 229 11.86 25.08 -23.14
CA PRO A 229 10.89 24.18 -23.76
C PRO A 229 10.93 22.77 -23.16
N GLU A 230 12.12 22.24 -22.83
CA GLU A 230 12.27 20.93 -22.19
C GLU A 230 11.66 20.92 -20.78
N ASP A 231 11.78 22.02 -20.04
CA ASP A 231 11.10 22.18 -18.76
C ASP A 231 9.58 22.30 -18.96
N THR A 232 9.13 22.93 -20.04
CA THR A 232 7.70 23.00 -20.38
C THR A 232 7.10 21.62 -20.59
N GLN A 233 7.76 20.77 -21.36
CA GLN A 233 7.35 19.39 -21.53
C GLN A 233 7.33 18.64 -20.19
N ARG A 234 8.42 18.71 -19.41
CA ARG A 234 8.52 18.04 -18.11
C ARG A 234 7.42 18.46 -17.13
N TRP A 235 7.14 19.75 -17.01
CA TRP A 235 6.06 20.26 -16.16
C TRP A 235 4.69 19.80 -16.64
N THR A 236 4.43 19.86 -17.95
CA THR A 236 3.13 19.46 -18.51
C THR A 236 2.86 17.97 -18.30
N GLU A 237 3.83 17.12 -18.60
CA GLU A 237 3.74 15.66 -18.40
C GLU A 237 3.57 15.31 -16.93
N ALA A 238 4.34 15.95 -16.03
CA ALA A 238 4.23 15.71 -14.60
C ALA A 238 2.84 16.08 -14.05
N ILE A 239 2.28 17.22 -14.49
CA ILE A 239 0.94 17.65 -14.05
C ILE A 239 -0.13 16.71 -14.60
N TRP A 240 -0.08 16.33 -15.89
CA TRP A 240 -1.04 15.37 -16.45
C TRP A 240 -0.98 14.01 -15.77
N GLN A 241 0.23 13.49 -15.54
CA GLN A 241 0.40 12.24 -14.83
C GLN A 241 -0.13 12.34 -13.39
N HIS A 242 0.05 13.49 -12.74
CA HIS A 242 -0.47 13.72 -11.40
C HIS A 242 -2.00 13.76 -11.37
N ILE A 243 -2.64 14.48 -12.29
CA ILE A 243 -4.11 14.51 -12.43
C ILE A 243 -4.66 13.10 -12.69
N TYR A 244 -4.01 12.34 -13.57
CA TYR A 244 -4.34 10.94 -13.80
C TYR A 244 -4.24 10.12 -12.52
N ASN A 245 -3.14 10.24 -11.77
CA ASN A 245 -2.96 9.52 -10.51
C ASN A 245 -4.04 9.88 -9.48
N LEU A 246 -4.41 11.16 -9.35
CA LEU A 246 -5.52 11.60 -8.48
C LEU A 246 -6.82 10.89 -8.85
N SER A 247 -7.13 10.77 -10.16
CA SER A 247 -8.33 10.07 -10.63
C SER A 247 -8.32 8.57 -10.30
N GLN A 248 -7.16 7.91 -10.42
CA GLN A 248 -7.06 6.46 -10.21
C GLN A 248 -7.15 6.07 -8.73
N TRP A 249 -6.58 6.90 -7.85
CA TRP A 249 -6.59 6.65 -6.40
C TRP A 249 -7.90 7.07 -5.71
N LYS A 250 -8.81 7.73 -6.42
CA LYS A 250 -10.20 8.02 -6.00
C LYS A 250 -10.24 8.63 -4.59
N GLN A 251 -11.01 8.04 -3.68
CA GLN A 251 -11.21 8.54 -2.32
C GLN A 251 -9.93 8.55 -1.48
N CYS A 252 -8.89 7.80 -1.86
CA CYS A 252 -7.61 7.80 -1.15
C CYS A 252 -6.84 9.11 -1.31
N CYS A 253 -7.17 9.91 -2.33
CA CYS A 253 -6.63 11.25 -2.49
C CYS A 253 -7.42 12.31 -1.71
N HIS A 254 -8.59 12.00 -1.14
CA HIS A 254 -9.41 12.99 -0.45
C HIS A 254 -8.80 13.44 0.87
N HIS A 255 -8.33 12.48 1.67
CA HIS A 255 -7.72 12.70 2.97
C HIS A 255 -6.56 11.72 3.16
N LEU A 256 -5.42 12.22 3.65
CA LEU A 256 -4.26 11.39 3.97
C LEU A 256 -4.57 10.51 5.19
N MET A 257 -4.69 9.20 4.96
CA MET A 257 -4.92 8.22 6.01
C MET A 257 -3.68 8.01 6.88
N LYS A 258 -3.89 7.71 8.16
CA LYS A 258 -2.78 7.47 9.10
C LYS A 258 -2.32 6.02 9.02
N ILE A 259 -1.15 5.84 8.41
CA ILE A 259 -0.44 4.56 8.46
C ILE A 259 0.30 4.48 9.80
N GLU A 260 -0.14 3.57 10.67
CA GLU A 260 0.55 3.28 11.92
C GLU A 260 1.76 2.41 11.61
N THR A 261 2.93 3.05 11.49
CA THR A 261 4.18 2.30 11.49
C THR A 261 4.30 1.65 12.87
N GLN A 262 4.26 0.32 12.95
CA GLN A 262 4.61 -0.37 14.18
C GLN A 262 6.08 -0.02 14.49
N SER A 263 6.29 1.00 15.32
CA SER A 263 7.54 1.20 16.03
C SER A 263 7.89 -0.16 16.63
N SER A 264 9.12 -0.61 16.39
CA SER A 264 9.70 -1.78 17.04
C SER A 264 9.86 -1.50 18.54
N LYS A 265 8.75 -1.32 19.24
CA LYS A 265 8.73 -1.24 20.70
C LYS A 265 9.27 -2.58 21.17
N LYS A 266 10.50 -2.55 21.69
CA LYS A 266 11.09 -3.66 22.44
C LYS A 266 9.99 -4.22 23.34
N ALA A 267 9.73 -5.52 23.22
CA ALA A 267 8.79 -6.20 24.07
C ALA A 267 9.15 -5.88 25.52
N ILE A 268 8.31 -5.06 26.19
CA ILE A 268 8.42 -4.89 27.63
C ILE A 268 8.12 -6.29 28.18
N PRO A 269 9.05 -6.94 28.91
CA PRO A 269 8.75 -8.22 29.50
C PRO A 269 7.59 -7.99 30.47
N ALA A 270 6.41 -8.50 30.12
CA ALA A 270 5.29 -8.55 31.04
C ALA A 270 5.79 -9.31 32.28
N ARG A 271 5.91 -8.62 33.41
CA ARG A 271 6.07 -9.30 34.69
C ARG A 271 4.84 -10.18 34.86
N GLN A 272 5.05 -11.49 34.97
CA GLN A 272 4.03 -12.42 35.42
C GLN A 272 3.62 -12.03 36.84
N GLY A 273 2.59 -11.20 36.97
CA GLY A 273 1.83 -11.03 38.19
C GLY A 273 0.66 -12.01 38.15
N SER A 274 0.78 -13.12 38.89
CA SER A 274 -0.34 -14.04 39.11
C SER A 274 -1.44 -13.33 39.90
N LEU A 275 -2.68 -13.41 39.41
CA LEU A 275 -3.88 -12.77 39.98
C LEU A 275 -4.50 -13.58 41.15
N TYR A 276 -3.65 -14.26 41.93
CA TYR A 276 -4.04 -15.04 43.11
C TYR A 276 -2.97 -14.89 44.19
N HIS A 277 -2.87 -13.72 44.80
CA HIS A 277 -2.26 -13.50 46.12
C HIS A 277 -3.02 -12.34 46.78
N GLU A 278 -4.31 -12.54 47.00
CA GLU A 278 -5.06 -11.77 47.98
C GLU A 278 -6.21 -12.65 48.47
N ILE A 279 -5.89 -13.50 49.45
CA ILE A 279 -6.82 -14.05 50.43
C ILE A 279 -6.12 -14.00 51.77
#